data_AF-A0A840QGT4-F1
#
_entry.id   AF-A0A840QGT4-F1
#
_cell.length_a   1.000
_cell.length_b   1.000
_cell.length_c   1.000
_cell.angle_alpha   90.00
_cell.angle_beta   90.00
_cell.angle_gamma   90.00
#
_symmetry.space_group_name_H-M   'P 1'
#
loop_
_entity.id
_entity.type
_entity.pdbx_description
1 polymer ?
#
loop_
_entity_poly.entity_id
_entity_poly.type
_entity_poly.pdbx_seq_one_letter_code
_entity_poly.pdbx_strand_id
1 'polypeptide(L)'
;MTNEIDFDGVRIYAIPMRARFRGITVREGMLIEGPAGWGEFCPFADYDDIVAASWLATTIEQCTRGWPEPVRDRIPINCTVPAVGPERAHEIAANSGCRTAKVKVADHAESLPEDLARVEAVRDAIGHSGAIRVDANGVWDVDTAVLHIRQLDKAAGGLEYVEQPCWTVEELAAVRRKVDVRIAADESIRRADDPLRVAIAGAADVAVIKCTPLGGVRRSLEVAEAAGLPCVVSSALETSVGLAAQVALAGALPEMDFACGLGTLSLLDSDLVSGSESLRAVNGYLPIPRTPPTPDPSLLATYELTDPDQASWWRDRLSRVRAVHEHASLLTFNDGNVSPK
;
A
#
# COMPACT_ATOMS: atom_id res chain seq x y z
N MET A 1 -25.75 -6.96 8.72
CA MET A 1 -24.91 -7.51 7.63
C MET A 1 -23.74 -8.34 8.15
N THR A 2 -23.36 -8.27 9.43
CA THR A 2 -22.21 -9.00 10.01
C THR A 2 -22.46 -10.49 10.28
N ASN A 3 -23.71 -10.96 10.32
CA ASN A 3 -24.03 -12.37 10.62
C ASN A 3 -23.66 -13.37 9.51
N GLU A 4 -23.17 -12.91 8.36
CA GLU A 4 -22.77 -13.76 7.23
C GLU A 4 -21.24 -13.85 7.06
N ILE A 5 -20.46 -13.15 7.90
CA ILE A 5 -19.00 -13.20 7.88
C ILE A 5 -18.52 -14.20 8.92
N ASP A 6 -17.64 -15.12 8.52
CA ASP A 6 -17.07 -16.10 9.43
C ASP A 6 -15.86 -15.52 10.19
N PHE A 7 -16.16 -14.83 11.28
CA PHE A 7 -15.13 -14.32 12.20
C PHE A 7 -14.58 -15.38 13.16
N ASP A 8 -15.20 -16.56 13.24
CA ASP A 8 -14.78 -17.63 14.14
C ASP A 8 -13.83 -18.63 13.44
N GLY A 9 -14.03 -18.86 12.14
CA GLY A 9 -13.21 -19.72 11.27
C GLY A 9 -12.02 -19.02 10.60
N VAL A 10 -11.62 -17.85 11.10
CA VAL A 10 -10.48 -17.08 10.57
C VAL A 10 -9.18 -17.89 10.52
N ARG A 11 -8.46 -17.76 9.40
CA ARG A 11 -7.16 -18.41 9.20
C ARG A 11 -6.04 -17.39 9.36
N ILE A 12 -5.07 -17.68 10.21
CA ILE A 12 -3.97 -16.76 10.53
C ILE A 12 -2.72 -17.28 9.83
N TYR A 13 -2.05 -16.43 9.07
CA TYR A 13 -0.85 -16.79 8.33
C TYR A 13 0.37 -16.00 8.80
N ALA A 14 1.55 -16.57 8.53
CA ALA A 14 2.84 -15.93 8.69
C ALA A 14 3.75 -16.30 7.50
N ILE A 15 4.03 -15.35 6.62
CA ILE A 15 4.84 -15.56 5.41
C ILE A 15 6.19 -14.87 5.58
N PRO A 16 7.33 -15.60 5.51
CA PRO A 16 8.65 -14.99 5.49
C PRO A 16 8.81 -14.01 4.33
N MET A 17 9.61 -12.97 4.54
CA MET A 17 9.94 -11.97 3.52
C MET A 17 11.33 -12.23 2.94
N ARG A 18 11.50 -11.93 1.66
CA ARG A 18 12.78 -12.11 0.94
C ARG A 18 13.83 -11.07 1.31
N ALA A 19 13.39 -9.94 1.88
CA ALA A 19 14.23 -8.88 2.40
C ALA A 19 13.48 -8.15 3.52
N ARG A 20 14.23 -7.52 4.43
CA ARG A 20 13.64 -6.61 5.42
C ARG A 20 12.98 -5.45 4.69
N PHE A 21 11.72 -5.16 5.01
CA PHE A 21 10.98 -4.05 4.42
C PHE A 21 9.98 -3.50 5.44
N ARG A 22 9.90 -2.17 5.59
CA ARG A 22 9.09 -1.52 6.64
C ARG A 22 9.38 -2.05 8.06
N GLY A 23 10.63 -2.44 8.32
CA GLY A 23 11.07 -2.94 9.62
C GLY A 23 10.78 -4.42 9.92
N ILE A 24 10.03 -5.13 9.05
CA ILE A 24 9.63 -6.52 9.27
C ILE A 24 10.37 -7.50 8.33
N THR A 25 10.45 -8.76 8.75
CA THR A 25 10.99 -9.90 7.98
C THR A 25 9.97 -11.04 7.82
N VAL A 26 8.81 -10.93 8.47
CA VAL A 26 7.68 -11.85 8.36
C VAL A 26 6.42 -11.02 8.21
N ARG A 27 5.57 -11.40 7.27
CA ARG A 27 4.27 -10.79 7.05
C ARG A 27 3.16 -11.67 7.61
N GLU A 28 2.48 -11.15 8.62
CA GLU A 28 1.34 -11.82 9.25
C GLU A 28 0.02 -11.14 8.89
N GLY A 29 -1.07 -11.90 8.98
CA GLY A 29 -2.43 -11.41 8.83
C GLY A 29 -3.46 -12.53 8.98
N MET A 30 -4.72 -12.18 8.77
CA MET A 30 -5.86 -13.10 8.88
C MET A 30 -6.65 -13.09 7.57
N LEU A 31 -7.08 -14.28 7.13
CA LEU A 31 -8.07 -14.42 6.07
C LEU A 31 -9.44 -14.68 6.67
N ILE A 32 -10.43 -13.96 6.15
CA ILE A 32 -11.82 -13.98 6.63
C ILE A 32 -12.73 -14.27 5.45
N GLU A 33 -13.58 -15.28 5.58
CA GLU A 33 -14.56 -15.66 4.56
C GLU A 33 -15.90 -14.95 4.79
N GLY A 34 -16.56 -14.57 3.70
CA GLY A 34 -17.89 -13.98 3.69
C GLY A 34 -18.64 -14.30 2.40
N PRO A 35 -19.86 -13.78 2.23
CA PRO A 35 -20.76 -14.16 1.13
C PRO A 35 -20.24 -13.79 -0.28
N ALA A 36 -19.30 -12.86 -0.39
CA ALA A 36 -18.66 -12.46 -1.66
C ALA A 36 -17.25 -13.06 -1.87
N GLY A 37 -16.82 -13.97 -0.99
CA GLY A 37 -15.50 -14.61 -1.03
C GLY A 37 -14.62 -14.22 0.16
N TRP A 38 -13.34 -14.01 -0.09
CA TRP A 38 -12.33 -13.83 0.95
C TRP A 38 -11.90 -12.37 1.11
N GLY A 39 -11.56 -11.98 2.34
CA GLY A 39 -10.91 -10.71 2.65
C GLY A 39 -9.67 -10.93 3.50
N GLU A 40 -8.74 -9.98 3.45
CA GLU A 40 -7.49 -10.03 4.22
C GLU A 40 -7.43 -8.90 5.26
N PHE A 41 -7.37 -9.29 6.53
CA PHE A 41 -7.13 -8.39 7.66
C PHE A 41 -5.66 -8.50 8.10
N CYS A 42 -4.84 -7.54 7.68
CA CYS A 42 -3.40 -7.58 7.93
C CYS A 42 -2.80 -6.24 8.41
N PRO A 43 -3.38 -5.49 9.36
CA PRO A 43 -2.71 -4.28 9.88
C PRO A 43 -1.35 -4.61 10.53
N PHE A 44 -0.35 -3.77 10.31
CA PHE A 44 0.97 -3.93 10.95
C PHE A 44 0.85 -3.90 12.49
N ALA A 45 1.78 -4.57 13.18
CA ALA A 45 1.70 -4.74 14.64
C ALA A 45 1.82 -3.43 15.43
N ASP A 46 2.44 -2.40 14.85
CA ASP A 46 2.56 -1.05 15.43
C ASP A 46 1.27 -0.22 15.35
N TYR A 47 0.24 -0.68 14.63
CA TYR A 47 -1.05 0.01 14.56
C TYR A 47 -1.94 -0.32 15.73
N ASP A 48 -2.48 0.72 16.36
CA ASP A 48 -3.53 0.59 17.36
C ASP A 48 -4.84 0.09 16.75
N ASP A 49 -5.80 -0.20 17.62
CA ASP A 49 -7.09 -0.78 17.22
C ASP A 49 -7.96 0.22 16.42
N ILE A 50 -7.73 1.54 16.56
CA ILE A 50 -8.44 2.59 15.82
C ILE A 50 -7.97 2.61 14.36
N VAL A 51 -6.66 2.65 14.13
CA VAL A 51 -6.08 2.58 12.79
C VAL A 51 -6.44 1.25 12.13
N ALA A 52 -6.37 0.14 12.87
CA ALA A 52 -6.72 -1.19 12.37
C ALA A 52 -8.22 -1.33 12.01
N ALA A 53 -9.13 -0.53 12.56
CA ALA A 53 -10.55 -0.59 12.22
C ALA A 53 -10.82 -0.29 10.73
N SER A 54 -10.03 0.60 10.10
CA SER A 54 -10.12 0.83 8.65
C SER A 54 -9.61 -0.37 7.84
N TRP A 55 -8.60 -1.09 8.34
CA TRP A 55 -8.16 -2.34 7.69
C TRP A 55 -9.23 -3.41 7.72
N LEU A 56 -9.95 -3.52 8.84
CA LEU A 56 -11.10 -4.40 8.97
C LEU A 56 -12.25 -3.97 8.05
N ALA A 57 -12.53 -2.67 7.92
CA ALA A 57 -13.56 -2.18 7.01
C ALA A 57 -13.28 -2.60 5.55
N THR A 58 -12.02 -2.50 5.11
CA THR A 58 -11.60 -3.01 3.78
C THR A 58 -11.77 -4.52 3.67
N THR A 59 -11.46 -5.28 4.72
CA THR A 59 -11.64 -6.74 4.77
C THR A 59 -13.11 -7.11 4.60
N ILE A 60 -14.00 -6.43 5.34
CA ILE A 60 -15.45 -6.63 5.29
C ILE A 60 -15.98 -6.29 3.89
N GLU A 61 -15.57 -5.17 3.29
CA GLU A 61 -16.01 -4.81 1.94
C GLU A 61 -15.64 -5.90 0.91
N GLN A 62 -14.39 -6.40 0.97
CA GLN A 62 -13.90 -7.46 0.11
C GLN A 62 -14.76 -8.71 0.19
N CYS A 63 -15.04 -9.21 1.40
CA CYS A 63 -15.75 -10.47 1.59
C CYS A 63 -17.29 -10.36 1.57
N THR A 64 -17.88 -9.16 1.47
CA THR A 64 -19.36 -9.00 1.52
C THR A 64 -19.99 -8.28 0.33
N ARG A 65 -19.30 -7.32 -0.31
CA ARG A 65 -19.95 -6.40 -1.28
C ARG A 65 -19.36 -6.44 -2.67
N GLY A 66 -18.13 -6.94 -2.82
CA GLY A 66 -17.36 -6.82 -4.06
C GLY A 66 -17.01 -5.36 -4.40
N TRP A 67 -16.38 -5.15 -5.55
CA TRP A 67 -15.81 -3.86 -5.94
C TRP A 67 -16.62 -3.15 -7.05
N PRO A 68 -16.45 -1.83 -7.22
CA PRO A 68 -16.96 -1.13 -8.40
C PRO A 68 -16.47 -1.76 -9.70
N GLU A 69 -17.28 -1.65 -10.77
CA GLU A 69 -16.90 -2.19 -12.08
C GLU A 69 -15.63 -1.49 -12.60
N PRO A 70 -14.62 -2.24 -13.02
CA PRO A 70 -13.39 -1.63 -13.52
C PRO A 70 -13.60 -1.02 -14.91
N VAL A 71 -12.86 0.06 -15.18
CA VAL A 71 -12.86 0.75 -16.48
C VAL A 71 -11.69 0.32 -17.38
N ARG A 72 -10.94 -0.71 -16.96
CA ARG A 72 -9.80 -1.31 -17.67
C ARG A 72 -9.61 -2.77 -17.25
N ASP A 73 -8.86 -3.55 -18.04
CA ASP A 73 -8.67 -5.00 -17.78
C ASP A 73 -7.35 -5.34 -17.07
N ARG A 74 -6.36 -4.45 -17.17
CA ARG A 74 -5.05 -4.59 -16.54
C ARG A 74 -4.47 -3.24 -16.16
N ILE A 75 -3.52 -3.26 -15.23
CA ILE A 75 -2.83 -2.05 -14.76
C ILE A 75 -1.31 -2.19 -14.88
N PRO A 76 -0.60 -1.12 -15.25
CA PRO A 76 0.86 -1.08 -15.12
C PRO A 76 1.24 -0.99 -13.64
N ILE A 77 2.34 -1.65 -13.26
CA ILE A 77 2.90 -1.57 -11.92
C ILE A 77 4.35 -1.11 -11.94
N ASN A 78 4.81 -0.56 -10.82
CA ASN A 78 6.23 -0.37 -10.57
C ASN A 78 6.81 -1.59 -9.83
N CYS A 79 8.11 -1.83 -10.01
CA CYS A 79 8.85 -2.70 -9.13
C CYS A 79 9.19 -1.95 -7.83
N THR A 80 9.19 -2.66 -6.71
CA THR A 80 9.54 -2.08 -5.40
C THR A 80 10.92 -2.57 -5.02
N VAL A 81 11.88 -1.64 -4.92
CA VAL A 81 13.28 -1.93 -4.60
C VAL A 81 13.52 -1.57 -3.13
N PRO A 82 13.73 -2.56 -2.24
CA PRO A 82 14.03 -2.32 -0.82
C PRO A 82 15.39 -1.65 -0.60
N ALA A 83 15.71 -1.33 0.65
CA ALA A 83 17.03 -0.84 1.05
C ALA A 83 18.08 -1.96 1.00
N VAL A 84 18.52 -2.31 -0.21
CA VAL A 84 19.53 -3.34 -0.50
C VAL A 84 20.76 -2.73 -1.18
N GLY A 85 21.85 -3.49 -1.32
CA GLY A 85 23.02 -3.05 -2.09
C GLY A 85 22.70 -2.79 -3.58
N PRO A 86 23.53 -1.99 -4.28
CA PRO A 86 23.28 -1.58 -5.67
C PRO A 86 23.17 -2.76 -6.65
N GLU A 87 24.00 -3.79 -6.51
CA GLU A 87 23.94 -4.99 -7.36
C GLU A 87 22.57 -5.67 -7.27
N ARG A 88 22.09 -5.89 -6.05
CA ARG A 88 20.77 -6.50 -5.82
C ARG A 88 19.64 -5.59 -6.31
N ALA A 89 19.77 -4.27 -6.16
CA ALA A 89 18.80 -3.31 -6.66
C ALA A 89 18.70 -3.34 -8.19
N HIS A 90 19.84 -3.42 -8.88
CA HIS A 90 19.89 -3.60 -10.34
C HIS A 90 19.18 -4.89 -10.75
N GLU A 91 19.48 -6.02 -10.10
CA GLU A 91 18.83 -7.32 -10.40
C GLU A 91 17.31 -7.27 -10.22
N ILE A 92 16.83 -6.66 -9.14
CA ILE A 92 15.38 -6.53 -8.88
C ILE A 92 14.74 -5.72 -10.01
N ALA A 93 15.34 -4.59 -10.38
CA ALA A 93 14.81 -3.71 -11.41
C ALA A 93 14.82 -4.38 -12.80
N ALA A 94 15.95 -4.96 -13.21
CA ALA A 94 16.14 -5.60 -14.50
C ALA A 94 15.19 -6.80 -14.72
N ASN A 95 14.97 -7.61 -13.67
CA ASN A 95 14.12 -8.80 -13.75
C ASN A 95 12.62 -8.50 -13.54
N SER A 96 12.25 -7.26 -13.24
CA SER A 96 10.85 -6.94 -12.89
C SER A 96 9.90 -6.89 -14.07
N GLY A 97 10.42 -6.69 -15.30
CA GLY A 97 9.61 -6.35 -16.47
C GLY A 97 8.86 -5.01 -16.37
N CYS A 98 9.08 -4.24 -15.30
CA CYS A 98 8.43 -2.96 -15.07
C CYS A 98 9.19 -1.83 -15.77
N ARG A 99 8.47 -0.81 -16.23
CA ARG A 99 9.07 0.44 -16.74
C ARG A 99 9.31 1.49 -15.67
N THR A 100 8.86 1.22 -14.45
CA THR A 100 8.95 2.13 -13.31
C THR A 100 9.50 1.38 -12.11
N ALA A 101 10.38 2.01 -11.35
CA ALA A 101 10.91 1.50 -10.09
C ALA A 101 10.66 2.49 -8.95
N LYS A 102 10.22 1.99 -7.79
CA LYS A 102 10.19 2.75 -6.54
C LYS A 102 11.29 2.26 -5.61
N VAL A 103 12.23 3.13 -5.30
CA VAL A 103 13.43 2.83 -4.51
C VAL A 103 13.25 3.32 -3.08
N LYS A 104 13.43 2.43 -2.12
CA LYS A 104 13.50 2.81 -0.71
C LYS A 104 14.83 3.51 -0.41
N VAL A 105 14.72 4.62 0.29
CA VAL A 105 15.84 5.46 0.73
C VAL A 105 15.69 5.78 2.21
N ALA A 106 16.71 6.36 2.82
CA ALA A 106 16.67 6.82 4.21
C ALA A 106 16.43 5.70 5.24
N ASP A 107 17.01 4.52 5.03
CA ASP A 107 16.90 3.39 5.96
C ASP A 107 17.61 3.66 7.30
N HIS A 108 18.63 4.53 7.30
CA HIS A 108 19.29 5.07 8.48
C HIS A 108 19.83 6.49 8.21
N ALA A 109 20.26 7.21 9.26
CA ALA A 109 20.65 8.63 9.17
C ALA A 109 21.74 8.91 8.11
N GLU A 110 22.71 8.00 7.98
CA GLU A 110 23.84 8.12 7.05
C GLU A 110 23.65 7.36 5.72
N SER A 111 22.44 6.96 5.35
CA SER A 111 22.23 6.06 4.20
C SER A 111 22.37 6.72 2.84
N LEU A 112 22.52 8.05 2.76
CA LEU A 112 22.49 8.78 1.49
C LEU A 112 23.50 8.25 0.45
N PRO A 113 24.77 7.94 0.76
CA PRO A 113 25.69 7.37 -0.23
C PRO A 113 25.21 6.02 -0.79
N GLU A 114 24.60 5.19 0.06
CA GLU A 114 24.04 3.89 -0.33
C GLU A 114 22.78 4.07 -1.18
N ASP A 115 21.94 5.05 -0.81
CA ASP A 115 20.73 5.42 -1.53
C ASP A 115 21.05 5.92 -2.93
N LEU A 116 22.08 6.76 -3.09
CA LEU A 116 22.56 7.24 -4.39
C LEU A 116 23.04 6.08 -5.26
N ALA A 117 23.91 5.21 -4.73
CA ALA A 117 24.41 4.05 -5.46
C ALA A 117 23.27 3.11 -5.89
N ARG A 118 22.27 2.92 -5.02
CA ARG A 118 21.07 2.13 -5.31
C ARG A 118 20.25 2.74 -6.44
N VAL A 119 20.00 4.05 -6.41
CA VAL A 119 19.25 4.76 -7.43
C VAL A 119 19.96 4.72 -8.79
N GLU A 120 21.29 4.92 -8.81
CA GLU A 120 22.10 4.83 -10.03
C GLU A 120 22.04 3.42 -10.64
N ALA A 121 22.16 2.38 -9.81
CA ALA A 121 22.07 0.99 -10.25
C ALA A 121 20.68 0.64 -10.83
N VAL A 122 19.61 1.20 -10.24
CA VAL A 122 18.24 1.06 -10.77
C VAL A 122 18.08 1.81 -12.09
N ARG A 123 18.66 3.01 -12.22
CA ARG A 123 18.66 3.75 -13.50
C ARG A 123 19.36 2.97 -14.60
N ASP A 124 20.52 2.39 -14.31
CA ASP A 124 21.23 1.54 -15.26
C ASP A 124 20.36 0.35 -15.72
N ALA A 125 19.66 -0.30 -14.78
CA ALA A 125 18.79 -1.44 -15.07
C ALA A 125 17.56 -1.10 -15.95
N ILE A 126 16.86 0.00 -15.66
CA ILE A 126 15.60 0.34 -16.37
C ILE A 126 15.80 1.27 -17.57
N GLY A 127 17.02 1.77 -17.76
CA GLY A 127 17.41 2.68 -18.84
C GLY A 127 16.79 4.08 -18.72
N HIS A 128 17.22 5.01 -19.57
CA HIS A 128 16.83 6.44 -19.52
C HIS A 128 15.33 6.72 -19.74
N SER A 129 14.61 5.77 -20.36
CA SER A 129 13.17 5.91 -20.62
C SER A 129 12.27 5.38 -19.49
N GLY A 130 12.86 4.73 -18.48
CA GLY A 130 12.14 4.26 -17.29
C GLY A 130 11.93 5.38 -16.28
N ALA A 131 10.91 5.25 -15.44
CA ALA A 131 10.63 6.20 -14.36
C ALA A 131 11.20 5.69 -13.03
N ILE A 132 11.83 6.58 -12.26
CA ILE A 132 12.34 6.26 -10.91
C ILE A 132 11.62 7.15 -9.91
N ARG A 133 11.15 6.53 -8.83
CA ARG A 133 10.61 7.20 -7.65
C ARG A 133 11.48 6.83 -6.46
N VAL A 134 11.53 7.70 -5.48
CA VAL A 134 12.11 7.38 -4.18
C VAL A 134 11.08 7.54 -3.08
N ASP A 135 11.18 6.76 -2.02
CA ASP A 135 10.24 6.75 -0.89
C ASP A 135 11.02 6.74 0.42
N ALA A 136 10.92 7.86 1.14
CA ALA A 136 11.66 8.12 2.37
C ALA A 136 10.81 7.91 3.63
N ASN A 137 9.52 7.59 3.50
CA ASN A 137 8.60 7.33 4.63
C ASN A 137 8.61 8.36 5.77
N GLY A 138 8.81 9.63 5.44
CA GLY A 138 8.65 10.78 6.31
C GLY A 138 9.79 11.01 7.29
N VAL A 139 10.98 10.45 7.03
CA VAL A 139 12.07 10.43 8.00
C VAL A 139 12.96 11.68 7.97
N TRP A 140 12.90 12.50 6.93
CA TRP A 140 13.74 13.69 6.83
C TRP A 140 13.04 14.91 7.41
N ASP A 141 13.82 15.80 8.01
CA ASP A 141 13.43 17.20 8.15
C ASP A 141 13.47 17.92 6.79
N VAL A 142 12.92 19.14 6.74
CA VAL A 142 12.78 19.92 5.50
C VAL A 142 14.13 20.19 4.81
N ASP A 143 15.16 20.57 5.55
CA ASP A 143 16.43 21.00 4.95
C ASP A 143 17.23 19.79 4.46
N THR A 144 17.22 18.69 5.22
CA THR A 144 17.75 17.39 4.80
C THR A 144 17.04 16.88 3.56
N ALA A 145 15.71 16.93 3.52
CA ALA A 145 14.91 16.50 2.37
C ALA A 145 15.29 17.27 1.09
N VAL A 146 15.39 18.60 1.16
CA VAL A 146 15.75 19.43 -0.01
C VAL A 146 17.14 19.09 -0.53
N LEU A 147 18.12 18.87 0.36
CA LEU A 147 19.46 18.46 -0.03
C LEU A 147 19.46 17.08 -0.70
N HIS A 148 18.82 16.09 -0.06
CA HIS A 148 18.81 14.71 -0.52
C HIS A 148 18.05 14.57 -1.85
N ILE A 149 16.89 15.21 -1.99
CA ILE A 149 16.09 15.17 -3.22
C ILE A 149 16.91 15.64 -4.43
N ARG A 150 17.68 16.73 -4.31
CA ARG A 150 18.50 17.23 -5.42
C ARG A 150 19.59 16.24 -5.84
N GLN A 151 20.20 15.54 -4.88
CA GLN A 151 21.22 14.54 -5.18
C GLN A 151 20.61 13.28 -5.79
N LEU A 152 19.50 12.80 -5.21
CA LEU A 152 18.77 11.64 -5.70
C LEU A 152 18.17 11.89 -7.10
N ASP A 153 17.69 13.10 -7.39
CA ASP A 153 17.21 13.50 -8.71
C ASP A 153 18.30 13.41 -9.78
N LYS A 154 19.48 13.90 -9.44
CA LYS A 154 20.65 13.79 -10.32
C LYS A 154 21.07 12.33 -10.52
N ALA A 155 21.15 11.54 -9.46
CA ALA A 155 21.48 10.11 -9.52
C ALA A 155 20.46 9.32 -10.36
N ALA A 156 19.18 9.67 -10.23
CA ALA A 156 18.11 9.08 -11.01
C ALA A 156 18.07 9.58 -12.47
N GLY A 157 18.82 10.61 -12.84
CA GLY A 157 18.68 11.26 -14.15
C GLY A 157 17.27 11.84 -14.38
N GLY A 158 16.65 12.34 -13.31
CA GLY A 158 15.26 12.80 -13.27
C GLY A 158 14.35 11.80 -12.53
N LEU A 159 13.90 12.19 -11.33
CA LEU A 159 12.88 11.49 -10.57
C LEU A 159 11.48 11.81 -11.10
N GLU A 160 10.60 10.80 -11.12
CA GLU A 160 9.18 10.99 -11.40
C GLU A 160 8.47 11.71 -10.25
N TYR A 161 8.78 11.31 -9.01
CA TYR A 161 8.41 11.98 -7.77
C TYR A 161 9.21 11.44 -6.57
N VAL A 162 9.12 12.16 -5.44
CA VAL A 162 9.60 11.74 -4.11
C VAL A 162 8.38 11.50 -3.21
N GLU A 163 8.22 10.29 -2.69
CA GLU A 163 7.14 9.89 -1.80
C GLU A 163 7.50 10.18 -0.34
N GLN A 164 6.63 10.94 0.32
CA GLN A 164 6.66 11.29 1.73
C GLN A 164 8.09 11.61 2.24
N PRO A 165 8.72 12.71 1.81
CA PRO A 165 10.05 13.09 2.32
C PRO A 165 10.05 13.41 3.82
N CYS A 166 9.00 14.10 4.31
CA CYS A 166 8.87 14.56 5.69
C CYS A 166 7.59 14.03 6.34
N TRP A 167 7.49 14.14 7.67
CA TRP A 167 6.37 13.56 8.42
C TRP A 167 5.07 14.36 8.28
N THR A 168 5.15 15.69 8.37
CA THR A 168 3.97 16.56 8.43
C THR A 168 3.62 17.21 7.08
N VAL A 169 2.34 17.55 6.91
CA VAL A 169 1.83 18.23 5.69
C VAL A 169 2.54 19.58 5.49
N GLU A 170 2.79 20.30 6.57
CA GLU A 170 3.44 21.60 6.56
C GLU A 170 4.90 21.51 6.09
N GLU A 171 5.62 20.46 6.51
CA GLU A 171 6.97 20.16 6.04
C GLU A 171 6.96 19.75 4.56
N LEU A 172 6.03 18.90 4.13
CA LEU A 172 5.87 18.54 2.72
C LEU A 172 5.67 19.79 1.84
N ALA A 173 4.79 20.71 2.26
CA ALA A 173 4.57 21.97 1.56
C ALA A 173 5.83 22.84 1.54
N ALA A 174 6.64 22.84 2.61
CA ALA A 174 7.90 23.58 2.68
C ALA A 174 8.96 23.00 1.73
N VAL A 175 9.07 21.67 1.64
CA VAL A 175 9.97 20.98 0.69
C VAL A 175 9.53 21.26 -0.74
N ARG A 176 8.24 21.08 -1.05
CA ARG A 176 7.68 21.28 -2.40
C ARG A 176 7.96 22.67 -2.98
N ARG A 177 8.01 23.71 -2.14
CA ARG A 177 8.37 25.08 -2.57
C ARG A 177 9.87 25.28 -2.90
N LYS A 178 10.74 24.34 -2.51
CA LYS A 178 12.20 24.44 -2.59
C LYS A 178 12.84 23.47 -3.61
N VAL A 179 12.05 22.59 -4.23
CA VAL A 179 12.51 21.58 -5.20
C VAL A 179 11.62 21.56 -6.45
N ASP A 180 12.18 21.16 -7.59
CA ASP A 180 11.44 21.02 -8.85
C ASP A 180 10.81 19.63 -9.03
N VAL A 181 11.30 18.63 -8.28
CA VAL A 181 10.77 17.26 -8.30
C VAL A 181 9.41 17.21 -7.60
N ARG A 182 8.45 16.51 -8.21
CA ARG A 182 7.10 16.32 -7.63
C ARG A 182 7.17 15.64 -6.26
N ILE A 183 6.31 16.09 -5.35
CA ILE A 183 6.14 15.47 -4.03
C ILE A 183 4.88 14.62 -4.02
N ALA A 184 4.99 13.35 -3.64
CA ALA A 184 3.85 12.47 -3.40
C ALA A 184 3.59 12.33 -1.88
N ALA A 185 2.32 12.37 -1.47
CA ALA A 185 1.92 12.16 -0.08
C ALA A 185 1.32 10.76 0.12
N ASP A 186 1.77 10.02 1.14
CA ASP A 186 1.25 8.71 1.56
C ASP A 186 0.76 8.74 3.02
N GLU A 187 1.68 8.77 3.99
CA GLU A 187 1.35 8.88 5.42
C GLU A 187 0.40 10.05 5.71
N SER A 188 0.63 11.20 5.09
CA SER A 188 -0.20 12.40 5.27
C SER A 188 -1.62 12.29 4.68
N ILE A 189 -1.91 11.25 3.89
CA ILE A 189 -3.26 10.95 3.41
C ILE A 189 -3.86 9.83 4.28
N ARG A 190 -3.17 8.70 4.39
CA ARG A 190 -3.74 7.48 5.01
C ARG A 190 -3.83 7.51 6.53
N ARG A 191 -3.12 8.43 7.20
CA ARG A 191 -3.16 8.60 8.67
C ARG A 191 -3.73 9.95 9.11
N ALA A 192 -4.19 10.78 8.17
CA ALA A 192 -4.78 12.06 8.50
C ALA A 192 -6.24 11.90 8.94
N ASP A 193 -6.62 12.66 9.97
CA ASP A 193 -8.04 12.82 10.35
C ASP A 193 -8.85 13.43 9.19
N ASP A 194 -8.20 14.32 8.43
CA ASP A 194 -8.73 14.91 7.20
C ASP A 194 -7.73 14.72 6.04
N PRO A 195 -7.93 13.69 5.20
CA PRO A 195 -7.12 13.44 4.01
C PRO A 195 -7.08 14.63 3.02
N LEU A 196 -8.06 15.54 3.04
CA LEU A 196 -8.15 16.68 2.13
C LEU A 196 -7.17 17.80 2.48
N ARG A 197 -6.64 17.80 3.72
CA ARG A 197 -5.65 18.80 4.16
C ARG A 197 -4.43 18.87 3.25
N VAL A 198 -4.00 17.75 2.66
CA VAL A 198 -2.85 17.71 1.74
C VAL A 198 -3.10 18.56 0.50
N ALA A 199 -4.28 18.41 -0.12
CA ALA A 199 -4.67 19.17 -1.30
C ALA A 199 -4.85 20.66 -0.97
N ILE A 200 -5.55 20.95 0.13
CA ILE A 200 -5.81 22.33 0.59
C ILE A 200 -4.50 23.08 0.89
N ALA A 201 -3.53 22.41 1.52
CA ALA A 201 -2.24 23.01 1.86
C ALA A 201 -1.28 23.14 0.66
N GLY A 202 -1.65 22.62 -0.53
CA GLY A 202 -0.77 22.57 -1.69
C GLY A 202 0.53 21.79 -1.42
N ALA A 203 0.43 20.76 -0.56
CA ALA A 203 1.59 20.07 0.02
C ALA A 203 2.13 18.93 -0.86
N ALA A 204 1.37 18.47 -1.84
CA ALA A 204 1.76 17.38 -2.74
C ALA A 204 1.27 17.64 -4.18
N ASP A 205 1.95 17.01 -5.12
CA ASP A 205 1.61 16.93 -6.54
C ASP A 205 0.89 15.61 -6.88
N VAL A 206 1.10 14.58 -6.06
CA VAL A 206 0.58 13.23 -6.27
C VAL A 206 0.01 12.69 -4.96
N ALA A 207 -1.16 12.07 -5.02
CA ALA A 207 -1.78 11.38 -3.90
C ALA A 207 -1.54 9.87 -3.97
N VAL A 208 -0.88 9.29 -2.95
CA VAL A 208 -0.76 7.84 -2.83
C VAL A 208 -1.99 7.29 -2.11
N ILE A 209 -2.75 6.45 -2.81
CA ILE A 209 -3.99 5.87 -2.31
C ILE A 209 -3.77 4.39 -2.01
N LYS A 210 -4.15 3.94 -0.81
CA LYS A 210 -4.08 2.54 -0.39
C LYS A 210 -5.42 2.17 0.23
N CYS A 211 -6.20 1.32 -0.41
CA CYS A 211 -7.55 1.03 0.07
C CYS A 211 -7.57 0.34 1.42
N THR A 212 -6.59 -0.53 1.69
CA THR A 212 -6.53 -1.28 2.95
C THR A 212 -6.52 -0.38 4.19
N PRO A 213 -5.61 0.60 4.33
CA PRO A 213 -5.69 1.57 5.43
C PRO A 213 -6.80 2.61 5.29
N LEU A 214 -7.34 2.84 4.08
CA LEU A 214 -8.41 3.81 3.84
C LEU A 214 -9.82 3.23 4.00
N GLY A 215 -10.01 1.98 4.41
CA GLY A 215 -11.35 1.46 4.69
C GLY A 215 -12.16 1.04 3.47
N GLY A 216 -11.49 0.62 2.40
CA GLY A 216 -12.13 0.00 1.24
C GLY A 216 -11.94 0.75 -0.06
N VAL A 217 -12.27 0.09 -1.16
CA VAL A 217 -12.16 0.59 -2.53
C VAL A 217 -13.08 1.78 -2.74
N ARG A 218 -14.34 1.71 -2.30
CA ARG A 218 -15.30 2.81 -2.49
C ARG A 218 -14.88 4.07 -1.74
N ARG A 219 -14.56 3.95 -0.45
CA ARG A 219 -14.03 5.07 0.35
C ARG A 219 -12.75 5.64 -0.26
N SER A 220 -11.91 4.79 -0.84
CA SER A 220 -10.68 5.26 -1.50
C SER A 220 -10.94 6.04 -2.79
N LEU A 221 -11.99 5.70 -3.55
CA LEU A 221 -12.41 6.48 -4.71
C LEU A 221 -12.95 7.85 -4.29
N GLU A 222 -13.74 7.91 -3.20
CA GLU A 222 -14.20 9.19 -2.62
C GLU A 222 -13.03 10.06 -2.16
N VAL A 223 -12.03 9.46 -1.50
CA VAL A 223 -10.81 10.16 -1.08
C VAL A 223 -9.99 10.62 -2.29
N ALA A 224 -9.87 9.81 -3.34
CA ALA A 224 -9.15 10.17 -4.57
C ALA A 224 -9.82 11.34 -5.30
N GLU A 225 -11.15 11.29 -5.44
CA GLU A 225 -11.94 12.38 -6.03
C GLU A 225 -11.77 13.68 -5.23
N ALA A 226 -11.94 13.60 -3.92
CA ALA A 226 -11.88 14.77 -3.06
C ALA A 226 -10.46 15.34 -2.92
N ALA A 227 -9.41 14.52 -3.06
CA ALA A 227 -8.03 14.99 -3.09
C ALA A 227 -7.75 15.87 -4.32
N GLY A 228 -8.43 15.66 -5.45
CA GLY A 228 -8.28 16.49 -6.66
C GLY A 228 -6.86 16.51 -7.23
N LEU A 229 -6.04 15.51 -6.92
CA LEU A 229 -4.66 15.36 -7.38
C LEU A 229 -4.53 14.08 -8.23
N PRO A 230 -3.56 14.03 -9.15
CA PRO A 230 -3.13 12.78 -9.77
C PRO A 230 -2.90 11.70 -8.70
N CYS A 231 -3.56 10.56 -8.85
CA CYS A 231 -3.53 9.48 -7.88
C CYS A 231 -2.64 8.32 -8.33
N VAL A 232 -1.96 7.70 -7.38
CA VAL A 232 -1.25 6.43 -7.59
C VAL A 232 -1.68 5.43 -6.52
N VAL A 233 -2.08 4.24 -6.94
CA VAL A 233 -2.46 3.17 -5.99
C VAL A 233 -1.22 2.41 -5.56
N SER A 234 -1.09 2.10 -4.26
CA SER A 234 0.01 1.32 -3.72
C SER A 234 -0.48 0.29 -2.71
N SER A 235 0.29 -0.78 -2.56
CA SER A 235 0.05 -1.86 -1.59
C SER A 235 0.58 -1.49 -0.21
N ALA A 236 0.02 -2.15 0.81
CA ALA A 236 0.50 -2.17 2.19
C ALA A 236 1.02 -3.57 2.60
N LEU A 237 1.64 -4.29 1.65
CA LEU A 237 2.20 -5.65 1.77
C LEU A 237 1.15 -6.72 2.06
N GLU A 238 0.05 -6.70 1.32
CA GLU A 238 -0.95 -7.76 1.35
C GLU A 238 -0.48 -9.03 0.63
N THR A 239 -1.15 -10.16 0.87
CA THR A 239 -1.10 -11.33 -0.03
C THR A 239 -1.96 -11.07 -1.27
N SER A 240 -2.08 -12.02 -2.20
CA SER A 240 -2.99 -11.85 -3.35
C SER A 240 -4.43 -11.56 -2.94
N VAL A 241 -4.87 -12.03 -1.77
CA VAL A 241 -6.24 -11.79 -1.27
C VAL A 241 -6.47 -10.30 -1.03
N GLY A 242 -5.68 -9.67 -0.17
CA GLY A 242 -5.81 -8.23 0.11
C GLY A 242 -5.34 -7.34 -1.04
N LEU A 243 -4.34 -7.79 -1.82
CA LEU A 243 -3.85 -7.04 -2.97
C LEU A 243 -4.92 -6.89 -4.05
N ALA A 244 -5.85 -7.84 -4.15
CA ALA A 244 -6.94 -7.79 -5.12
C ALA A 244 -7.83 -6.54 -4.96
N ALA A 245 -8.07 -6.09 -3.72
CA ALA A 245 -8.81 -4.85 -3.47
C ALA A 245 -8.06 -3.61 -4.01
N GLN A 246 -6.74 -3.59 -3.86
CA GLN A 246 -5.90 -2.50 -4.36
C GLN A 246 -5.88 -2.49 -5.90
N VAL A 247 -5.79 -3.67 -6.52
CA VAL A 247 -5.87 -3.79 -7.98
C VAL A 247 -7.26 -3.39 -8.48
N ALA A 248 -8.33 -3.75 -7.77
CA ALA A 248 -9.69 -3.34 -8.10
C ALA A 248 -9.87 -1.82 -7.98
N LEU A 249 -9.32 -1.19 -6.95
CA LEU A 249 -9.26 0.28 -6.83
C LEU A 249 -8.56 0.91 -8.04
N ALA A 250 -7.37 0.41 -8.39
CA ALA A 250 -6.65 0.89 -9.57
C ALA A 250 -7.45 0.66 -10.87
N GLY A 251 -8.23 -0.41 -10.95
CA GLY A 251 -9.13 -0.69 -12.06
C GLY A 251 -10.34 0.24 -12.14
N ALA A 252 -10.81 0.78 -11.02
CA ALA A 252 -11.97 1.65 -10.94
C ALA A 252 -11.64 3.16 -11.03
N LEU A 253 -10.38 3.56 -10.81
CA LEU A 253 -9.98 4.96 -10.96
C LEU A 253 -10.25 5.47 -12.40
N PRO A 254 -10.77 6.69 -12.60
CA PRO A 254 -11.01 7.22 -13.95
C PRO A 254 -9.74 7.32 -14.80
N GLU A 255 -8.67 7.85 -14.19
CA GLU A 255 -7.38 8.11 -14.83
C GLU A 255 -6.25 7.45 -14.06
N MET A 256 -5.16 7.13 -14.77
CA MET A 256 -3.96 6.52 -14.21
C MET A 256 -2.72 7.10 -14.90
N ASP A 257 -2.15 8.15 -14.32
CA ASP A 257 -0.93 8.79 -14.83
C ASP A 257 0.34 8.01 -14.46
N PHE A 258 0.24 7.15 -13.44
CA PHE A 258 1.37 6.51 -12.78
C PHE A 258 1.18 4.99 -12.71
N ALA A 259 2.27 4.25 -12.93
CA ALA A 259 2.31 2.82 -12.61
C ALA A 259 2.04 2.57 -11.11
N CYS A 260 1.26 1.57 -10.76
CA CYS A 260 0.85 1.32 -9.37
C CYS A 260 1.94 0.61 -8.54
N GLY A 261 2.03 0.93 -7.26
CA GLY A 261 2.89 0.29 -6.26
C GLY A 261 2.38 -1.07 -5.80
N LEU A 262 2.01 -1.95 -6.74
CA LEU A 262 1.34 -3.22 -6.48
C LEU A 262 2.20 -4.45 -6.82
N GLY A 263 3.46 -4.25 -7.20
CA GLY A 263 4.44 -5.34 -7.41
C GLY A 263 4.99 -5.96 -6.12
N THR A 264 4.29 -5.83 -4.99
CA THR A 264 4.81 -6.13 -3.65
C THR A 264 4.84 -7.62 -3.29
N LEU A 265 4.08 -8.48 -3.98
CA LEU A 265 4.17 -9.94 -3.79
C LEU A 265 5.57 -10.51 -4.07
N SER A 266 6.40 -9.79 -4.82
CA SER A 266 7.80 -10.14 -5.04
C SER A 266 8.67 -10.04 -3.78
N LEU A 267 8.19 -9.35 -2.74
CA LEU A 267 8.87 -9.21 -1.44
C LEU A 267 8.54 -10.35 -0.47
N LEU A 268 7.46 -11.08 -0.71
CA LEU A 268 7.07 -12.24 0.08
C LEU A 268 7.74 -13.50 -0.47
N ASP A 269 8.14 -14.42 0.41
CA ASP A 269 8.74 -15.69 0.01
C ASP A 269 7.78 -16.49 -0.89
N SER A 270 6.50 -16.50 -0.48
CA SER A 270 5.39 -17.12 -1.18
C SER A 270 4.12 -16.26 -1.13
N ASP A 271 3.00 -16.85 -1.52
CA ASP A 271 1.65 -16.27 -1.51
C ASP A 271 0.66 -17.31 -0.94
N LEU A 272 -0.59 -16.92 -0.73
CA LEU A 272 -1.67 -17.82 -0.28
C LEU A 272 -2.60 -18.26 -1.42
N VAL A 273 -2.38 -17.75 -2.63
CA VAL A 273 -3.16 -18.05 -3.83
C VAL A 273 -2.24 -18.68 -4.86
N SER A 274 -2.74 -19.67 -5.59
CA SER A 274 -1.99 -20.41 -6.61
C SER A 274 -2.50 -20.15 -8.04
N GLY A 275 -1.76 -20.63 -9.04
CA GLY A 275 -2.17 -20.57 -10.44
C GLY A 275 -2.38 -19.15 -10.97
N SER A 276 -3.40 -18.99 -11.82
CA SER A 276 -3.72 -17.73 -12.50
C SER A 276 -4.40 -16.69 -11.62
N GLU A 277 -4.88 -17.08 -10.43
CA GLU A 277 -5.50 -16.14 -9.47
C GLU A 277 -4.47 -15.43 -8.60
N SER A 278 -3.23 -15.95 -8.52
CA SER A 278 -2.13 -15.27 -7.84
C SER A 278 -1.76 -14.00 -8.61
N LEU A 279 -1.77 -12.86 -7.92
CA LEU A 279 -1.50 -11.54 -8.48
C LEU A 279 0.00 -11.27 -8.66
N ARG A 280 0.73 -12.26 -9.18
CA ARG A 280 2.14 -12.10 -9.56
C ARG A 280 2.23 -11.35 -10.88
N ALA A 281 3.10 -10.35 -10.90
CA ALA A 281 3.31 -9.50 -12.06
C ALA A 281 3.79 -10.30 -13.28
N VAL A 282 3.25 -9.98 -14.45
CA VAL A 282 3.73 -10.49 -15.74
C VAL A 282 4.04 -9.30 -16.64
N ASN A 283 5.31 -9.16 -17.03
CA ASN A 283 5.80 -8.07 -17.89
C ASN A 283 5.46 -6.66 -17.36
N GLY A 284 5.48 -6.47 -16.03
CA GLY A 284 5.17 -5.18 -15.41
C GLY A 284 3.68 -4.82 -15.36
N TYR A 285 2.78 -5.80 -15.50
CA TYR A 285 1.34 -5.62 -15.39
C TYR A 285 0.70 -6.60 -14.41
N LEU A 286 -0.45 -6.20 -13.86
CA LEU A 286 -1.39 -7.08 -13.16
C LEU A 286 -2.75 -7.09 -13.86
N PRO A 287 -3.41 -8.25 -13.97
CA PRO A 287 -4.80 -8.32 -14.39
C PRO A 287 -5.72 -7.77 -13.29
N ILE A 288 -6.87 -7.20 -13.66
CA ILE A 288 -7.84 -6.74 -12.67
C ILE A 288 -8.78 -7.87 -12.27
N PRO A 289 -8.80 -8.27 -10.98
CA PRO A 289 -9.74 -9.27 -10.49
C PRO A 289 -11.15 -8.67 -10.42
N ARG A 290 -12.16 -9.47 -10.79
CA ARG A 290 -13.58 -9.10 -10.61
C ARG A 290 -14.13 -9.53 -9.26
N THR A 291 -13.51 -10.54 -8.66
CA THR A 291 -13.86 -11.11 -7.36
C THR A 291 -12.60 -11.36 -6.54
N PRO A 292 -12.69 -11.43 -5.21
CA PRO A 292 -11.57 -11.85 -4.38
C PRO A 292 -11.02 -13.22 -4.81
N PRO A 293 -9.69 -13.38 -4.96
CA PRO A 293 -9.07 -14.67 -5.20
C PRO A 293 -9.37 -15.67 -4.08
N THR A 294 -9.50 -16.96 -4.44
CA THR A 294 -9.67 -18.02 -3.44
C THR A 294 -8.31 -18.48 -2.91
N PRO A 295 -8.09 -18.50 -1.58
CA PRO A 295 -6.87 -19.05 -1.01
C PRO A 295 -6.70 -20.54 -1.32
N ASP A 296 -5.48 -20.94 -1.64
CA ASP A 296 -5.10 -22.34 -1.82
C ASP A 296 -4.97 -23.02 -0.45
N PRO A 297 -5.76 -24.07 -0.14
CA PRO A 297 -5.72 -24.74 1.16
C PRO A 297 -4.34 -25.31 1.51
N SER A 298 -3.55 -25.74 0.51
CA SER A 298 -2.22 -26.31 0.75
C SER A 298 -1.20 -25.24 1.12
N LEU A 299 -1.28 -24.06 0.48
CA LEU A 299 -0.45 -22.91 0.82
C LEU A 299 -0.84 -22.36 2.19
N LEU A 300 -2.15 -22.29 2.49
CA LEU A 300 -2.63 -21.90 3.81
C LEU A 300 -2.13 -22.82 4.91
N ALA A 301 -2.18 -24.13 4.72
CA ALA A 301 -1.63 -25.08 5.70
C ALA A 301 -0.10 -24.93 5.85
N THR A 302 0.61 -24.59 4.77
CA THR A 302 2.08 -24.40 4.80
C THR A 302 2.49 -23.16 5.58
N TYR A 303 1.75 -22.05 5.42
CA TYR A 303 2.06 -20.75 6.01
C TYR A 303 1.17 -20.39 7.20
N GLU A 304 0.45 -21.36 7.76
CA GLU A 304 -0.36 -21.15 8.95
C GLU A 304 0.53 -20.74 10.13
N LEU A 305 0.11 -19.71 10.85
CA LEU A 305 0.80 -19.28 12.06
C LEU A 305 0.59 -20.35 13.15
N THR A 306 1.65 -21.08 13.48
CA THR A 306 1.60 -22.19 14.45
C THR A 306 1.91 -21.78 15.89
N ASP A 307 2.42 -20.58 16.11
CA ASP A 307 2.70 -20.07 17.46
C ASP A 307 1.37 -19.73 18.18
N PRO A 308 1.04 -20.41 19.30
CA PRO A 308 -0.27 -20.28 19.93
C PRO A 308 -0.48 -18.91 20.59
N ASP A 309 0.56 -18.29 21.12
CA ASP A 309 0.48 -17.00 21.80
C ASP A 309 0.24 -15.88 20.76
N GLN A 310 0.98 -15.91 19.66
CA GLN A 310 0.81 -14.98 18.54
C GLN A 310 -0.55 -15.18 17.85
N ALA A 311 -1.00 -16.43 17.71
CA ALA A 311 -2.33 -16.72 17.18
C ALA A 311 -3.45 -16.20 18.12
N SER A 312 -3.27 -16.33 19.45
CA SER A 312 -4.20 -15.73 20.43
C SER A 312 -4.21 -14.21 20.29
N TRP A 313 -3.04 -13.59 20.18
CA TRP A 313 -2.92 -12.14 20.01
C TRP A 313 -3.69 -11.62 18.79
N TRP A 314 -3.60 -12.31 17.64
CA TRP A 314 -4.35 -11.94 16.43
C TRP A 314 -5.87 -12.04 16.63
N ARG A 315 -6.36 -13.11 17.29
CA ARG A 315 -7.79 -13.25 17.60
C ARG A 315 -8.28 -12.18 18.56
N ASP A 316 -7.52 -11.91 19.62
CA ASP A 316 -7.83 -10.86 20.58
C ASP A 316 -7.84 -9.49 19.92
N ARG A 317 -6.87 -9.23 19.03
CA ARG A 317 -6.82 -7.99 18.25
C ARG A 317 -8.03 -7.86 17.33
N LEU A 318 -8.40 -8.90 16.59
CA LEU A 318 -9.59 -8.88 15.75
C LEU A 318 -10.86 -8.57 16.57
N SER A 319 -11.01 -9.18 17.75
CA SER A 319 -12.13 -8.91 18.66
C SER A 319 -12.20 -7.44 19.09
N ARG A 320 -11.08 -6.86 19.54
CA ARG A 320 -11.03 -5.44 19.94
C ARG A 320 -11.30 -4.49 18.76
N VAL A 321 -10.69 -4.76 17.61
CA VAL A 321 -10.85 -3.96 16.39
C VAL A 321 -12.29 -4.00 15.87
N ARG A 322 -12.94 -5.17 15.93
CA ARG A 322 -14.37 -5.30 15.61
C ARG A 322 -15.24 -4.41 16.49
N ALA A 323 -15.00 -4.41 17.79
CA ALA A 323 -15.72 -3.53 18.71
C ALA A 323 -15.56 -2.06 18.33
N VAL A 324 -14.34 -1.61 18.01
CA VAL A 324 -14.08 -0.23 17.54
C VAL A 324 -14.83 0.08 16.24
N HIS A 325 -14.78 -0.83 15.27
CA HIS A 325 -15.45 -0.66 13.97
C HIS A 325 -16.99 -0.57 14.10
N GLU A 326 -17.59 -1.39 14.96
CA GLU A 326 -19.03 -1.36 15.23
C GLU A 326 -19.47 -0.06 15.90
N HIS A 327 -18.69 0.45 16.87
CA HIS A 327 -18.98 1.74 17.52
C HIS A 327 -18.89 2.91 16.53
N ALA A 328 -17.86 2.95 15.68
CA ALA A 328 -17.72 3.98 14.66
C ALA A 328 -18.90 3.98 13.67
N SER A 329 -19.32 2.78 13.26
CA SER A 329 -20.48 2.61 12.36
C SER A 329 -21.76 3.17 12.98
N LEU A 330 -22.02 2.88 14.27
CA LEU A 330 -23.21 3.37 14.98
C LEU A 330 -23.24 4.90 15.10
N LEU A 331 -22.09 5.55 15.29
CA LEU A 331 -22.01 7.01 15.34
C LEU A 331 -22.36 7.64 13.98
N THR A 332 -21.82 7.10 12.88
CA THR A 332 -22.18 7.57 11.53
C THR A 332 -23.65 7.37 11.17
N PHE A 333 -24.31 6.32 11.70
CA PHE A 333 -25.76 6.13 11.51
C PHE A 333 -26.61 7.15 12.30
N ASN A 334 -26.16 7.61 13.47
CA ASN A 334 -26.90 8.57 14.28
C ASN A 334 -26.78 10.01 13.78
N ASP A 335 -25.62 10.40 13.21
CA ASP A 335 -25.42 11.75 12.65
C ASP A 335 -26.17 11.97 11.33
N GLY A 336 -26.54 10.89 10.61
CA GLY A 336 -27.36 10.94 9.40
C GLY A 336 -28.86 11.19 9.64
N ASN A 337 -29.32 11.29 10.89
CA ASN A 337 -30.75 11.39 11.24
C ASN A 337 -31.20 12.78 11.69
N VAL A 338 -30.39 13.82 11.46
CA VAL A 338 -30.84 15.21 11.62
C VAL A 338 -31.74 15.59 10.45
N SER A 339 -33.04 15.39 10.63
CA SER A 339 -34.09 15.87 9.71
C SER A 339 -33.91 17.37 9.45
N PRO A 340 -34.03 17.84 8.19
CA PRO A 340 -34.05 19.27 7.92
C PRO A 340 -35.31 19.88 8.55
N LYS A 341 -35.11 20.85 9.44
CA LYS A 341 -36.13 21.86 9.77
C LYS A 341 -35.86 23.10 8.95
#